data_AF-A0A9Q0XC53-F1
#
_entry.id   AF-A0A9Q0XC53-F1
#
_cell.length_a   1.000
_cell.length_b   1.000
_cell.length_c   1.000
_cell.angle_alpha   90.00
_cell.angle_beta   90.00
_cell.angle_gamma   90.00
#
_symmetry.space_group_name_H-M   'P 1'
#
loop_
_entity.id
_entity.type
_entity.pdbx_description
1 polymer ?
#
loop_
_entity_poly.entity_id
_entity_poly.type
_entity_poly.pdbx_seq_one_letter_code
_entity_poly.pdbx_strand_id
1 'polypeptide(L)'
;MENGKWDEANVEKQRLEEKQRAVRRRREAEAAEALEEGKDYEGYIPLWFERKVDPTTGELICIYKGGYWEAKEKQDWSACPDIF
;
A
#
# COMPACT_ATOMS: atom_id res chain seq x y z
N MET A 1 14.98 -14.17 -9.06
CA MET A 1 15.19 -14.89 -7.80
C MET A 1 14.75 -16.34 -7.93
N GLU A 2 13.46 -16.62 -8.08
CA GLU A 2 12.93 -18.00 -8.21
C GLU A 2 13.54 -18.78 -9.38
N ASN A 3 13.80 -18.13 -10.52
CA ASN A 3 14.48 -18.73 -11.67
C ASN A 3 16.01 -18.83 -11.52
N GLY A 4 16.57 -18.68 -10.32
CA GLY A 4 18.03 -18.71 -10.07
C GLY A 4 18.81 -17.51 -10.60
N LYS A 5 18.12 -16.53 -11.22
CA LYS A 5 18.71 -15.28 -11.69
C LYS A 5 18.84 -14.27 -10.55
N TRP A 6 19.96 -14.28 -9.86
CA TRP A 6 20.18 -13.48 -8.65
C TRP A 6 20.54 -12.02 -8.97
N ASP A 7 21.44 -11.78 -9.92
CA ASP A 7 21.88 -10.41 -10.27
C ASP A 7 20.72 -9.58 -10.83
N GLU A 8 19.98 -10.11 -11.81
CA GLU A 8 18.77 -9.46 -12.36
C GLU A 8 17.75 -9.15 -11.25
N ALA A 9 17.56 -10.07 -10.30
CA ALA A 9 16.60 -9.88 -9.22
C ALA A 9 17.06 -8.85 -8.19
N ASN A 10 18.37 -8.72 -7.95
CA ASN A 10 18.92 -7.70 -7.08
C ASN A 10 18.76 -6.30 -7.70
N VAL A 11 18.98 -6.17 -9.00
CA VAL A 11 18.70 -4.92 -9.73
C VAL A 11 17.23 -4.55 -9.62
N GLU A 12 16.34 -5.50 -9.89
CA GLU A 12 14.90 -5.27 -9.81
C GLU A 12 14.44 -4.94 -8.39
N LYS A 13 14.99 -5.62 -7.37
CA LYS A 13 14.75 -5.29 -5.96
C LYS A 13 15.10 -3.84 -5.65
N GLN A 14 16.28 -3.36 -6.07
CA GLN A 14 16.69 -1.97 -5.83
C GLN A 14 15.72 -0.99 -6.49
N ARG A 15 15.35 -1.23 -7.75
CA ARG A 15 14.39 -0.41 -8.48
C ARG A 15 13.04 -0.30 -7.76
N LEU A 16 12.51 -1.43 -7.29
CA LEU A 16 11.22 -1.49 -6.58
C LEU A 16 11.28 -0.78 -5.22
N GLU A 17 12.33 -1.00 -4.44
CA GLU A 17 12.49 -0.33 -3.14
C GLU A 17 12.65 1.18 -3.30
N GLU A 18 13.37 1.64 -4.32
CA GLU A 18 13.50 3.07 -4.62
C GLU A 18 12.17 3.69 -5.06
N LYS A 19 11.41 3.01 -5.93
CA LYS A 19 10.05 3.42 -6.33
C LYS A 19 9.16 3.58 -5.09
N GLN A 20 9.17 2.60 -4.18
CA GLN A 20 8.40 2.65 -2.94
C GLN A 20 8.85 3.76 -1.99
N ARG A 21 10.17 3.95 -1.81
CA ARG A 21 10.72 5.03 -0.97
C ARG A 21 10.37 6.42 -1.53
N ALA A 22 10.35 6.60 -2.84
CA ALA A 22 9.95 7.85 -3.47
C ALA A 22 8.48 8.18 -3.18
N VAL A 23 7.57 7.21 -3.35
CA VAL A 23 6.14 7.38 -3.03
C VAL A 23 5.93 7.70 -1.55
N ARG A 24 6.64 7.02 -0.66
CA ARG A 24 6.55 7.29 0.78
C ARG A 24 6.98 8.71 1.13
N ARG A 25 8.14 9.17 0.63
CA ARG A 25 8.62 10.54 0.85
C ARG A 25 7.63 11.59 0.36
N ARG A 26 6.97 11.35 -0.78
CA ARG A 26 5.95 12.26 -1.31
C ARG A 26 4.76 12.37 -0.36
N ARG A 27 4.25 11.23 0.12
CA ARG A 27 3.14 11.18 1.10
C ARG A 27 3.51 11.84 2.42
N GLU A 28 4.72 11.61 2.92
CA GLU A 28 5.23 12.26 4.14
C GLU A 28 5.30 13.79 3.98
N ALA A 29 5.72 14.28 2.80
CA ALA A 29 5.72 15.72 2.50
C ALA A 29 4.30 16.30 2.41
N GLU A 30 3.39 15.63 1.70
CA GLU A 30 1.97 16.00 1.62
C GLU A 30 1.32 16.06 3.01
N ALA A 31 1.64 15.10 3.89
CA ALA A 31 1.15 15.06 5.27
C ALA A 31 1.68 16.23 6.12
N ALA A 32 2.97 16.57 5.95
CA ALA A 32 3.60 17.69 6.65
C ALA A 32 3.00 19.04 6.22
N GLU A 33 2.77 19.22 4.92
CA GLU A 33 2.11 20.41 4.36
C GLU A 33 0.66 20.54 4.87
N ALA A 34 -0.11 19.45 4.84
CA ALA A 34 -1.47 19.44 5.39
C ALA A 34 -1.49 19.81 6.89
N LEU A 35 -0.54 19.31 7.67
CA LEU A 35 -0.41 19.66 9.08
C LEU A 35 -0.10 21.15 9.30
N GLU A 36 0.78 21.75 8.49
CA GLU A 36 1.10 23.18 8.53
C GLU A 36 -0.12 24.04 8.18
N GLU A 37 -0.91 23.62 7.21
CA GLU A 37 -2.14 24.29 6.79
C GLU A 37 -3.35 24.01 7.70
N GLY A 38 -3.20 23.14 8.70
CA GLY A 38 -4.28 22.72 9.60
C GLY A 38 -5.37 21.90 8.90
N LYS A 39 -5.05 21.23 7.80
CA LYS A 39 -5.94 20.33 7.05
C LYS A 39 -5.79 18.89 7.52
N ASP A 40 -6.89 18.14 7.44
CA ASP A 40 -6.86 16.70 7.66
C ASP A 40 -6.13 15.99 6.51
N TYR A 41 -5.22 15.07 6.85
CA TYR A 41 -4.51 14.22 5.90
C TYR A 41 -4.93 12.76 6.08
N GLU A 42 -5.53 12.19 5.05
CA GLU A 42 -5.83 10.76 5.02
C GLU A 42 -4.61 10.01 4.44
N GLY A 43 -3.97 9.21 5.30
CA GLY A 43 -2.81 8.41 4.91
C GLY A 43 -3.13 7.28 3.95
N TYR A 44 -2.13 6.46 3.63
CA TYR A 44 -2.33 5.30 2.77
C TYR A 44 -3.27 4.26 3.39
N ILE A 45 -4.33 3.92 2.65
CA ILE A 45 -5.30 2.88 3.04
C ILE A 45 -5.11 1.64 2.15
N PRO A 46 -4.98 0.44 2.74
CA PRO A 46 -4.93 -0.80 1.98
C PRO A 46 -6.18 -1.02 1.12
N LEU A 47 -5.97 -1.54 -0.10
CA LEU A 47 -7.07 -1.64 -1.08
C LEU A 47 -8.15 -2.65 -0.69
N TRP A 48 -7.78 -3.78 -0.07
CA TRP A 48 -8.69 -4.90 0.20
C TRP A 48 -9.02 -5.10 1.69
N PHE A 49 -8.43 -4.27 2.56
CA PHE A 49 -8.57 -4.38 4.01
C PHE A 49 -8.81 -3.01 4.62
N GLU A 50 -9.51 -2.99 5.75
CA GLU A 50 -9.67 -1.82 6.61
C GLU A 50 -9.12 -2.11 8.00
N ARG A 51 -8.60 -1.08 8.68
CA ARG A 51 -8.17 -1.19 10.08
C ARG A 51 -9.36 -0.89 10.99
N LYS A 52 -9.66 -1.80 11.92
CA LYS A 52 -10.72 -1.65 12.92
C LYS A 52 -10.20 -2.05 14.29
N VAL A 53 -10.78 -1.50 15.34
CA VAL A 53 -10.49 -1.93 16.71
C VAL A 53 -11.39 -3.13 17.01
N ASP A 54 -10.81 -4.24 17.43
CA ASP A 54 -11.57 -5.41 17.90
C ASP A 54 -12.32 -5.03 19.18
N PRO A 55 -13.67 -5.12 19.22
CA PRO A 55 -14.45 -4.79 20.40
C PRO A 55 -14.15 -5.68 21.61
N THR A 56 -13.55 -6.86 21.41
CA THR A 56 -13.28 -7.82 22.49
C THR A 56 -11.92 -7.58 23.14
N THR A 57 -10.87 -7.43 22.32
CA THR A 57 -9.48 -7.29 22.79
C THR A 57 -9.00 -5.85 22.86
N GLY A 58 -9.67 -4.92 22.16
CA GLY A 58 -9.21 -3.54 21.98
C GLY A 58 -8.04 -3.40 21.01
N GLU A 59 -7.62 -4.49 20.35
CA GLU A 59 -6.49 -4.47 19.42
C GLU A 59 -6.89 -3.93 18.05
N LEU A 60 -5.93 -3.30 17.37
CA LEU A 60 -6.11 -2.86 15.99
C LEU A 60 -5.95 -4.06 15.04
N ILE A 61 -7.05 -4.49 14.42
CA ILE A 61 -7.10 -5.60 13.48
C ILE A 61 -7.33 -5.12 12.05
N CYS A 62 -6.87 -5.91 11.08
CA CYS A 62 -7.12 -5.69 9.65
C CYS A 62 -8.27 -6.60 9.20
N ILE A 63 -9.41 -6.02 8.87
CA ILE A 63 -10.61 -6.76 8.43
C ILE A 63 -10.68 -6.71 6.90
N TYR A 64 -10.94 -7.86 6.28
CA TYR A 64 -11.21 -7.94 4.86
C TYR A 64 -12.49 -7.19 4.52
N LYS A 65 -12.42 -6.20 3.62
CA LYS A 65 -13.57 -5.35 3.27
C LYS A 65 -14.29 -5.75 1.98
N GLY A 66 -13.89 -6.87 1.36
CA GLY A 66 -14.41 -7.28 0.04
C GLY A 66 -13.62 -6.70 -1.13
N GLY A 67 -14.02 -7.07 -2.35
CA GLY A 67 -13.52 -6.51 -3.61
C GLY A 67 -12.42 -7.32 -4.29
N TYR A 68 -11.56 -8.01 -3.51
CA TYR A 68 -10.47 -8.80 -4.10
C TYR A 68 -10.98 -9.95 -4.98
N TRP A 69 -11.95 -10.73 -4.49
CA TRP A 69 -12.43 -11.91 -5.20
C TRP A 69 -13.25 -11.51 -6.43
N GLU A 70 -14.01 -10.42 -6.34
CA GLU A 70 -14.78 -9.84 -7.43
C GLU A 70 -13.88 -9.26 -8.51
N ALA A 71 -12.81 -8.55 -8.13
CA ALA A 71 -11.77 -8.07 -9.04
C ALA A 71 -11.07 -9.25 -9.73
N LYS A 72 -10.74 -10.31 -8.98
CA LYS A 72 -10.13 -11.53 -9.50
C LYS A 72 -11.04 -12.25 -10.49
N GLU A 73 -12.31 -12.39 -10.19
CA GLU A 73 -13.30 -13.04 -11.06
C GLU A 73 -13.46 -12.27 -12.38
N LYS A 74 -13.50 -10.94 -12.31
CA LYS A 74 -13.63 -10.05 -13.48
C LYS A 74 -12.30 -9.80 -14.21
N GLN A 75 -11.17 -10.24 -13.66
CA GLN A 75 -9.83 -9.87 -14.11
C GLN A 75 -9.63 -8.34 -14.18
N ASP A 76 -10.33 -7.60 -13.33
CA ASP A 76 -10.26 -6.14 -13.27
C ASP A 76 -9.34 -5.71 -12.13
N TRP A 77 -8.14 -5.28 -12.49
CA TRP A 77 -7.10 -4.81 -11.57
C TRP A 77 -6.91 -3.29 -11.64
N SER A 78 -7.85 -2.56 -12.25
CA SER A 78 -7.74 -1.10 -12.43
C SER A 78 -7.60 -0.33 -11.11
N ALA A 79 -8.14 -0.87 -10.02
CA ALA A 79 -8.01 -0.30 -8.68
C ALA A 79 -6.64 -0.56 -8.02
N CYS A 80 -5.85 -1.51 -8.54
CA CYS A 80 -4.56 -1.85 -7.96
C CYS A 80 -3.53 -0.72 -8.23
N PRO A 81 -2.80 -0.25 -7.21
CA PRO A 81 -1.73 0.71 -7.42
C PRO A 81 -0.59 0.07 -8.21
N ASP A 82 0.06 0.87 -9.06
CA ASP A 82 1.27 0.45 -9.75
C ASP A 82 2.48 0.45 -8.80
N ILE A 83 2.81 -0.74 -8.31
CA ILE A 83 3.91 -0.96 -7.36
C ILE A 83 5.11 -1.69 -7.97
N PHE A 84 5.02 -2.11 -9.24
CA PHE A 84 6.11 -2.75 -9.97
C PHE A 84 6.80 -1.74 -10.88
#